data_AF-A0A7Y2FZJ9-F1
#
_entry.id   AF-A0A7Y2FZJ9-F1
#
_cell.length_a   1.000
_cell.length_b   1.000
_cell.length_c   1.000
_cell.angle_alpha   90.00
_cell.angle_beta   90.00
_cell.angle_gamma   90.00
#
_symmetry.space_group_name_H-M   'P 1'
#
loop_
_entity.id
_entity.type
_entity.pdbx_description
1 polymer ?
#
loop_
_entity_poly.entity_id
_entity_poly.type
_entity_poly.pdbx_seq_one_letter_code
_entity_poly.pdbx_strand_id
1 'polypeptide(L)' 'AYGHMGRKPGKKKIRIGQNGRSREKVVETFTWEKLDMVPKIKKLFKLK' A
#
# COMPACT_ATOMS: atom_id res chain seq x y z
N ALA A 1 10.17 14.95 -8.01
CA ALA A 1 9.86 13.57 -7.57
C ALA A 1 10.83 13.20 -6.45
N TYR A 2 10.40 12.48 -5.40
CA TYR A 2 11.18 12.23 -4.18
C TYR A 2 11.30 10.72 -3.85
N GLY A 3 11.47 9.86 -4.87
CA GLY A 3 11.59 8.41 -4.70
C GLY A 3 10.27 7.63 -4.53
N HIS A 4 10.30 6.37 -4.95
CA HIS A 4 9.18 5.42 -4.88
C HIS A 4 9.18 4.56 -3.60
N MET A 5 10.32 4.50 -2.91
CA MET A 5 10.54 3.68 -1.71
C MET A 5 10.66 4.53 -0.44
N GLY A 6 10.48 3.90 0.72
CA GLY A 6 10.60 4.54 2.05
C GLY A 6 9.39 5.38 2.46
N ARG A 7 8.26 5.25 1.77
CA ARG A 7 7.02 5.97 2.08
C ARG A 7 6.11 5.11 2.94
N LYS A 8 5.43 5.72 3.91
CA LYS A 8 4.48 5.00 4.76
C LYS A 8 3.26 4.52 3.93
N PRO A 9 2.92 3.21 3.97
CA PRO A 9 1.69 2.72 3.36
C PRO A 9 0.45 3.24 4.09
N GLY A 10 -0.67 3.39 3.38
CA GLY A 10 -1.90 3.87 3.99
C GLY A 10 -3.11 4.00 3.06
N LYS A 11 -4.30 4.06 3.64
CA LYS A 11 -5.55 4.29 2.92
C LYS A 11 -5.73 5.77 2.62
N LYS A 12 -6.07 6.09 1.39
CA LYS A 12 -6.38 7.45 0.94
C LYS A 12 -7.61 7.45 0.06
N LYS A 13 -8.51 8.40 0.29
CA LYS A 13 -9.64 8.67 -0.60
C LYS A 13 -9.12 9.52 -1.76
N ILE A 14 -9.25 9.02 -2.98
CA ILE A 14 -8.85 9.72 -4.20
C ILE A 14 -10.03 9.81 -5.16
N ARG A 15 -10.06 10.87 -5.97
CA ARG A 15 -11.01 11.02 -7.06
C ARG A 15 -10.34 10.51 -8.34
N ILE A 16 -10.91 9.46 -8.92
CA ILE A 16 -10.42 8.86 -10.16
C ILE A 16 -11.36 9.30 -11.28
N GLY A 17 -10.82 10.01 -12.27
CA GLY A 17 -11.54 10.43 -13.47
C GLY A 17 -11.32 9.45 -14.62
N GLN A 18 -12.39 9.08 -15.32
CA GLN A 18 -12.35 8.33 -16.57
C GLN A 18 -13.48 8.83 -17.49
N ASN A 19 -13.15 9.20 -18.74
CA ASN A 19 -14.09 9.62 -19.78
C ASN A 19 -15.09 10.70 -19.32
N GLY A 20 -14.60 11.80 -18.75
CA GLY A 20 -15.42 12.93 -18.29
C GLY A 20 -16.25 12.65 -17.02
N ARG A 21 -16.22 11.43 -16.49
CA ARG A 21 -16.86 11.06 -15.22
C ARG A 21 -15.78 10.87 -14.16
N SER A 22 -16.12 11.17 -12.91
CA SER A 22 -15.20 10.97 -11.80
C SER A 22 -15.90 10.23 -10.67
N ARG A 23 -15.17 9.32 -10.02
CA ARG A 23 -15.64 8.54 -8.88
C ARG A 23 -14.64 8.66 -7.75
N GLU A 24 -15.13 8.80 -6.53
CA GLU A 24 -14.28 8.70 -5.35
C GLU A 24 -14.04 7.23 -5.00
N LYS A 25 -12.78 6.88 -4.75
CA LYS A 25 -12.39 5.54 -4.34
C LYS A 25 -11.37 5.62 -3.21
N VAL A 26 -11.54 4.77 -2.21
CA VAL A 26 -10.50 4.55 -1.20
C VAL A 26 -9.51 3.55 -1.79
N VAL A 27 -8.24 3.96 -1.89
CA VAL A 27 -7.14 3.12 -2.33
C VAL A 27 -6.10 3.01 -1.23
N GLU A 28 -5.28 1.98 -1.29
CA GLU A 28 -4.13 1.84 -0.40
C GLU A 28 -2.84 2.13 -1.17
N THR A 29 -2.02 3.05 -0.67
CA THR A 29 -0.78 3.49 -1.30
C THR A 29 0.43 2.77 -0.72
N PHE A 30 1.50 2.62 -1.52
CA PHE A 30 2.81 2.07 -1.11
C PHE A 30 2.73 0.69 -0.46
N THR A 31 1.85 -0.19 -0.95
CA THR A 31 1.61 -1.51 -0.36
C THR A 31 2.85 -2.41 -0.32
N TRP A 32 3.83 -2.19 -1.21
CA TRP A 32 5.12 -2.89 -1.22
C TRP A 32 6.02 -2.57 -0.03
N GLU A 33 5.76 -1.48 0.71
CA GLU A 33 6.52 -1.11 1.92
C GLU A 33 5.97 -1.80 3.18
N LYS A 34 4.88 -2.57 3.07
CA LYS A 34 4.29 -3.27 4.22
C LYS A 34 5.17 -4.44 4.67
N LEU A 35 5.27 -4.60 5.98
CA LEU A 35 5.96 -5.72 6.64
C LEU A 35 4.98 -6.73 7.24
N ASP A 36 3.73 -6.75 6.77
CA ASP A 36 2.65 -7.60 7.29
C ASP A 36 2.88 -9.10 7.01
N MET A 37 3.72 -9.45 6.05
CA MET A 37 4.17 -10.82 5.84
C MET A 37 5.34 -11.25 6.73
N VAL A 38 6.08 -10.31 7.35
CA VAL A 38 7.27 -10.65 8.17
C VAL A 38 6.95 -11.63 9.29
N PRO A 39 5.88 -11.47 10.10
CA PRO A 39 5.55 -12.44 11.14
C PRO A 39 5.22 -13.84 10.60
N LYS A 40 4.55 -13.91 9.43
CA LYS A 40 4.20 -15.18 8.78
C LYS A 40 5.46 -15.92 8.32
N ILE A 41 6.40 -15.21 7.72
CA ILE A 41 7.68 -15.76 7.27
C ILE A 41 8.50 -16.23 8.47
N LYS A 42 8.65 -15.41 9.52
CA LYS A 42 9.36 -15.81 10.75
C LYS A 42 8.78 -17.09 11.35
N LYS A 43 7.45 -17.22 11.40
CA LYS A 43 6.77 -18.42 11.88
C LYS A 43 7.10 -19.67 11.05
N LEU A 44 7.14 -19.55 9.71
CA LEU A 44 7.47 -20.66 8.81
C LEU A 44 8.87 -21.22 9.10
N PHE A 45 9.84 -20.34 9.37
CA PHE A 45 11.23 -20.71 9.62
C PHE A 45 11.56 -20.93 11.10
N LYS A 46 10.56 -20.93 11.99
CA LYS A 46 10.75 -21.05 13.46
C LYS A 46 11.72 -20.00 14.02
N LEU A 47 11.73 -18.80 13.45
CA LEU A 47 12.55 -17.67 13.90
C LEU A 47 11.78 -16.84 14.94
N LYS A 48 12.50 -16.30 15.92
CA LYS A 48 11.94 -15.33 16.89
C LYS A 48 11.68 -13.96 16.24
#